data_AF-A0AA96WL08-F1
#
_entry.id   AF-A0AA96WL08-F1
#
_cell.length_a   1.000
_cell.length_b   1.000
_cell.length_c   1.000
_cell.angle_alpha   90.00
_cell.angle_beta   90.00
_cell.angle_gamma   90.00
#
_symmetry.space_group_name_H-M   'P 1'
#
loop_
_entity.id
_entity.type
_entity.pdbx_description
1 polymer ?
#
loop_
_entity_poly.entity_id
_entity_poly.type
_entity_poly.pdbx_seq_one_letter_code
_entity_poly.pdbx_strand_id
1 'polypeptide(L)' 'MLATLAEPRFRQAQKVSFLGGEGVIQSYRPSNGTWTYLVEMFKGPEPAFGRLGQETMVLLYETELNG' A
#
# COMPACT_ATOMS: atom_id res chain seq x y z
N MET A 1 8.98 -2.40 -29.17
CA MET A 1 9.77 -1.83 -28.06
C MET A 1 9.14 -2.34 -26.77
N LEU A 2 9.80 -3.26 -26.07
CA LEU A 2 9.34 -3.64 -24.73
C LEU A 2 9.65 -2.44 -23.83
N ALA A 3 8.63 -1.72 -23.37
CA ALA A 3 8.83 -0.66 -22.40
C ALA A 3 9.28 -1.33 -21.10
N THR A 4 10.56 -1.23 -20.77
CA THR A 4 11.07 -1.68 -19.47
C THR A 4 10.48 -0.76 -18.42
N LEU A 5 9.56 -1.28 -17.61
CA LEU A 5 9.04 -0.54 -16.48
C LEU A 5 10.21 -0.19 -15.54
N ALA A 6 10.27 1.06 -15.10
CA ALA A 6 11.27 1.48 -14.11
C ALA A 6 11.15 0.63 -12.84
N GLU A 7 12.23 0.53 -12.08
CA GLU A 7 12.19 -0.17 -10.79
C GLU A 7 11.16 0.46 -9.83
N PRO A 8 10.52 -0.35 -8.96
CA PRO A 8 9.56 0.17 -7.99
C PRO A 8 10.25 1.09 -7.01
N ARG A 9 9.61 2.22 -6.70
CA ARG A 9 10.11 3.24 -5.76
C ARG A 9 10.13 2.74 -4.32
N PHE A 10 9.14 1.93 -3.94
CA PHE A 10 9.01 1.39 -2.59
C PHE A 10 9.23 -0.13 -2.57
N ARG A 11 9.74 -0.66 -1.47
CA ARG A 11 10.03 -2.10 -1.29
C ARG A 11 9.17 -2.70 -0.17
N GLN A 12 9.05 -4.03 -0.17
CA GLN A 12 8.36 -4.76 0.89
C GLN A 12 8.97 -4.43 2.27
N ALA A 13 8.12 -4.40 3.29
CA ALA A 13 8.43 -3.98 4.66
C ALA A 13 8.83 -2.50 4.84
N GLN A 14 8.76 -1.67 3.80
CA GLN A 14 8.99 -0.24 3.90
C GLN A 14 7.76 0.47 4.49
N LYS A 15 7.98 1.40 5.43
CA LYS A 15 6.95 2.31 5.92
C LYS A 15 6.69 3.41 4.88
N VAL A 16 5.42 3.71 4.64
CA VAL A 16 4.97 4.75 3.71
C VAL A 16 3.84 5.57 4.31
N SER A 17 3.62 6.76 3.77
CA SER A 17 2.46 7.60 4.06
C SER A 17 1.67 7.91 2.80
N PHE A 18 0.36 8.09 2.94
CA PHE A 18 -0.55 8.39 1.84
C PHE A 18 -1.76 9.17 2.35
N LEU A 19 -2.61 9.64 1.44
CA LEU A 19 -3.85 10.31 1.83
C LEU A 19 -4.79 9.31 2.51
N GLY A 20 -4.87 9.37 3.84
CA GLY A 20 -5.62 8.42 4.67
C GLY A 20 -4.83 7.83 5.83
N GLY A 21 -3.50 7.97 5.84
CA GLY A 21 -2.67 7.58 6.98
C GLY A 21 -1.29 7.07 6.60
N GLU A 22 -0.74 6.24 7.48
CA GLU A 22 0.56 5.58 7.33
C GLU A 22 0.37 4.06 7.33
N GLY A 23 1.28 3.35 6.66
CA GLY A 23 1.27 1.89 6.61
C GLY A 23 2.60 1.30 6.18
N VAL A 24 2.63 -0.01 6.02
CA VAL A 24 3.80 -0.79 5.60
C VAL A 24 3.50 -1.53 4.31
N ILE A 25 4.41 -1.47 3.35
CA ILE A 25 4.29 -2.18 2.08
C ILE A 25 4.38 -3.69 2.33
N GLN A 26 3.32 -4.43 2.01
CA GLN A 26 3.30 -5.89 2.09
C GLN A 26 3.72 -6.54 0.78
N SER A 27 3.30 -5.97 -0.35
CA SER A 27 3.70 -6.45 -1.68
C SER A 27 3.50 -5.37 -2.74
N TYR A 28 4.09 -5.57 -3.92
CA TYR A 28 3.93 -4.66 -5.06
C TYR A 28 3.95 -5.43 -6.38
N ARG A 29 3.28 -4.88 -7.40
CA ARG A 29 3.22 -5.45 -8.74
C ARG A 29 3.17 -4.37 -9.82
N PRO A 30 3.69 -4.64 -11.02
CA PRO A 30 3.53 -3.75 -12.16
C PRO A 30 2.04 -3.59 -12.51
N SER A 31 1.62 -2.38 -12.86
CA SER A 31 0.23 -2.03 -13.20
C SER A 31 0.19 -0.81 -14.12
N ASN A 32 -0.33 -0.98 -15.33
CA ASN A 32 -0.58 0.08 -16.33
C ASN A 32 0.57 1.11 -16.52
N GLY A 33 1.82 0.64 -16.62
CA GLY A 33 2.99 1.51 -16.81
C GLY A 33 3.53 2.16 -15.52
N THR A 34 3.01 1.78 -14.36
CA THR A 34 3.52 2.14 -13.02
C THR A 34 3.50 0.91 -12.10
N TRP A 35 3.58 1.12 -10.80
CA TRP A 35 3.50 0.11 -9.75
C TRP A 35 2.26 0.32 -8.89
N THR A 36 1.67 -0.79 -8.45
CA THR A 36 0.62 -0.81 -7.44
C THR A 36 1.13 -1.55 -6.21
N TYR A 37 0.79 -1.05 -5.03
CA TYR A 37 1.28 -1.49 -3.73
C TYR A 37 0.13 -1.92 -2.85
N LEU A 38 0.28 -3.07 -2.20
CA LEU A 38 -0.56 -3.48 -1.09
C LEU A 38 0.06 -2.95 0.20
N VAL A 39 -0.63 -2.05 0.88
CA VAL A 39 -0.18 -1.40 2.11
C VAL A 39 -1.03 -1.89 3.26
N GLU A 40 -0.38 -2.39 4.32
CA GLU A 40 -1.04 -2.69 5.58
C GLU A 40 -0.97 -1.47 6.50
N MET A 41 -2.12 -0.96 6.91
CA MET A 41 -2.26 0.12 7.86
C MET A 41 -2.09 -0.38 9.29
N PHE A 42 -1.70 0.49 10.21
CA PHE A 42 -1.59 0.11 11.62
C PHE A 42 -2.98 -0.28 12.15
N LYS A 43 -3.11 -1.50 12.70
CA LYS A 43 -4.34 -1.90 13.38
C LYS A 43 -4.53 -1.05 14.63
N GLY A 44 -5.62 -0.30 14.65
CA GLY A 44 -6.14 0.27 15.89
C GLY A 44 -6.63 -0.85 16.82
N PRO A 45 -7.04 -0.50 18.05
CA PRO A 45 -7.65 -1.48 18.96
C PRO A 45 -8.83 -2.19 18.30
N GLU A 46 -9.02 -3.46 18.62
CA GLU A 46 -10.13 -4.26 18.10
C GLU A 46 -11.46 -3.53 18.37
N PRO A 47 -12.32 -3.39 17.35
CA PRO A 47 -13.59 -2.70 17.55
C PRO A 47 -14.50 -3.51 18.48
N ALA A 48 -15.38 -2.81 19.19
CA ALA A 48 -16.39 -3.45 20.04
C ALA A 48 -17.19 -4.51 19.26
N PHE A 49 -17.53 -5.60 19.96
CA PHE A 49 -18.24 -6.76 19.42
C PHE A 49 -19.46 -6.33 18.58
N GLY A 50 -19.57 -6.84 17.35
CA GLY A 50 -20.67 -6.52 16.42
C GLY A 50 -20.35 -5.50 15.32
N ARG A 51 -19.13 -4.94 15.28
CA ARG A 51 -18.62 -4.18 14.12
C ARG A 51 -17.85 -5.11 13.18
N LEU A 52 -18.19 -5.09 11.89
CA LEU A 52 -17.43 -5.79 10.86
C LEU A 52 -16.05 -5.13 10.72
N GLY A 53 -15.03 -5.96 10.44
CA GLY A 53 -13.61 -5.71 10.72
C GLY A 53 -13.02 -4.38 10.24
N GLN A 54 -11.89 -4.01 10.84
CA GLN A 54 -11.08 -2.89 10.37
C GLN A 54 -10.37 -3.33 9.09
N GLU A 55 -10.85 -2.90 7.92
CA GLU A 55 -10.12 -3.06 6.66
C GLU A 55 -8.70 -2.53 6.86
N THR A 56 -7.72 -3.44 6.95
CA THR A 56 -6.33 -3.11 7.33
C THR A 56 -5.44 -3.00 6.10
N MET A 57 -5.92 -3.39 4.92
CA MET A 57 -5.15 -3.40 3.69
C MET A 57 -5.75 -2.44 2.68
N VAL A 58 -4.89 -1.60 2.08
CA VAL A 58 -5.27 -0.70 0.99
C VAL A 58 -4.37 -0.96 -0.21
N LEU A 59 -4.95 -0.86 -1.40
CA LEU A 59 -4.25 -0.99 -2.67
C LEU A 59 -4.06 0.41 -3.27
N LEU A 60 -2.82 0.85 -3.44
CA LEU A 60 -2.48 2.21 -3.84
C LEU A 60 -1.53 2.21 -5.04
N TYR A 61 -1.67 3.19 -5.93
CA TYR A 61 -0.69 3.49 -6.97
C TYR A 61 0.57 4.13 -6.39
N GLU A 62 1.70 3.95 -7.08
CA GLU A 62 2.99 4.54 -6.69
C GLU A 62 2.92 6.05 -6.45
N THR A 63 2.08 6.76 -7.21
CA THR A 63 1.88 8.21 -7.11
C THR A 63 1.11 8.64 -5.87
N GLU A 64 0.43 7.72 -5.19
CA GLU A 64 -0.34 8.01 -3.97
C GLU A 64 0.51 7.85 -2.70
N LEU A 65 1.74 7.33 -2.84
CA LEU A 65 2.64 7.02 -1.72
C LEU A 65 3.78 8.03 -1.58
N ASN A 66 4.15 8.29 -0.33
CA ASN A 66 5.32 9.04 0.08
C ASN A 66 6.18 8.19 1.04
N GLY A 67 7.50 8.38 0.98
CA GLY A 67 8.50 7.60 1.74
C GLY A 67 9.00 8.31 2.98
#